data_AF-A0A0K1ET47-F1
#
_entry.id   AF-A0A0K1ET47-F1
#
_cell.length_a   1.000
_cell.length_b   1.000
_cell.length_c   1.000
_cell.angle_alpha   90.00
_cell.angle_beta   90.00
_cell.angle_gamma   90.00
#
_symmetry.space_group_name_H-M   'P 1'
#
loop_
_entity.id
_entity.type
_entity.pdbx_description
1 polymer ?
#
loop_
_entity_poly.entity_id
_entity_poly.type
_entity_poly.pdbx_seq_one_letter_code
_entity_poly.pdbx_strand_id
1 'polypeptide(L)'
;MAKETLVSAIKTIVGQARAGNFDDAFAGYRDVFTSAWFSECRLEDQRQALRLMVFAKGLPPKHSEVMLEAYRSAVQPLTELVSVQSEPADYEMLGICHVVLGNLESADRIFRDGLKIERERNPSSDLCGEFMKRISLL
;
A
#
# COMPACT_ATOMS: atom_id res chain seq x y z
N MET A 1 22.94 5.53 0.08
CA MET A 1 22.31 6.65 -0.65
C MET A 1 20.80 6.44 -0.80
N ALA A 2 20.32 5.41 -1.51
CA ALA A 2 18.87 5.19 -1.71
C ALA A 2 18.03 5.21 -0.40
N LYS A 3 18.53 4.59 0.68
CA LYS A 3 17.86 4.62 1.99
C LYS A 3 17.74 6.03 2.60
N GLU A 4 18.79 6.85 2.52
CA GLU A 4 18.76 8.21 3.08
C GLU A 4 17.81 9.11 2.29
N THR A 5 17.81 8.95 0.96
CA THR A 5 16.85 9.59 0.06
C THR A 5 15.42 9.21 0.41
N LEU A 6 15.15 7.91 0.61
CA LEU A 6 13.83 7.42 1.02
C LEU A 6 13.40 8.03 2.36
N VAL A 7 14.26 7.95 3.39
CA VAL A 7 13.93 8.48 4.72
C VAL A 7 13.66 9.98 4.67
N SER A 8 14.44 10.73 3.90
CA SER A 8 14.24 12.18 3.71
C SER A 8 12.90 12.47 3.03
N ALA A 9 12.60 11.78 1.92
CA ALA A 9 11.34 11.93 1.20
C ALA A 9 10.13 11.60 2.08
N ILE A 10 10.16 10.48 2.81
CA ILE A 10 9.07 10.05 3.70
C ILE A 10 8.86 11.05 4.84
N LYS A 11 9.91 11.64 5.41
CA LYS A 11 9.76 12.68 6.44
C LYS A 11 8.99 13.89 5.91
N THR A 12 9.32 14.35 4.71
CA THR A 12 8.61 15.46 4.05
C THR A 12 7.15 15.11 3.81
N ILE A 13 6.87 13.93 3.25
CA ILE A 13 5.51 13.44 2.97
C ILE A 13 4.67 13.35 4.24
N VAL A 14 5.21 12.75 5.30
CA VAL A 14 4.51 12.65 6.60
C VAL A 14 4.28 14.03 7.21
N GLY A 15 5.20 14.97 7.02
CA GLY A 15 5.00 16.38 7.39
C GLY A 15 3.78 17.00 6.71
N GLN A 16 3.64 16.82 5.40
CA GLN A 16 2.50 17.31 4.63
C GLN A 16 1.18 16.67 5.07
N ALA A 17 1.18 15.34 5.23
CA ALA A 17 -0.02 14.62 5.68
C ALA A 17 -0.49 15.10 7.07
N ARG A 18 0.45 15.37 7.99
CA ARG A 18 0.13 15.91 9.33
C ARG A 18 -0.41 17.33 9.29
N ALA A 19 -0.01 18.13 8.30
CA ALA A 19 -0.55 19.47 8.07
C ALA A 19 -1.93 19.45 7.40
N GLY A 20 -2.44 18.27 7.02
CA GLY A 20 -3.70 18.13 6.27
C GLY A 20 -3.55 18.32 4.76
N ASN A 21 -2.32 18.52 4.27
CA ASN A 21 -2.02 18.70 2.86
C ASN A 21 -1.91 17.33 2.17
N PHE A 22 -3.04 16.64 2.07
CA PHE A 22 -3.08 15.26 1.54
C PHE A 22 -2.66 15.19 0.07
N ASP A 23 -3.07 16.14 -0.78
CA ASP A 23 -2.67 16.10 -2.19
C ASP A 23 -1.14 16.20 -2.35
N ASP A 24 -0.48 17.09 -1.61
CA ASP A 24 0.98 17.20 -1.62
C ASP A 24 1.66 15.94 -1.08
N ALA A 25 1.10 15.36 -0.02
CA ALA A 25 1.63 14.11 0.55
C ALA A 25 1.53 12.95 -0.45
N PHE A 26 0.38 12.81 -1.13
CA PHE A 26 0.15 11.75 -2.11
C PHE A 26 0.94 11.98 -3.41
N ALA A 27 1.11 13.23 -3.85
CA ALA A 27 2.04 13.56 -4.93
C ALA A 27 3.47 13.11 -4.58
N GLY A 28 3.91 13.36 -3.34
CA GLY A 28 5.22 12.90 -2.88
C GLY A 28 5.34 11.36 -2.85
N TYR A 29 4.31 10.64 -2.40
CA TYR A 29 4.30 9.17 -2.48
C TYR A 29 4.37 8.68 -3.93
N ARG A 30 3.59 9.28 -4.84
CA ARG A 30 3.64 8.97 -6.26
C ARG A 30 5.07 9.10 -6.79
N ASP A 31 5.70 10.24 -6.55
CA ASP A 31 7.04 10.54 -7.06
C ASP A 31 8.10 9.55 -6.52
N VAL A 32 7.98 9.14 -5.25
CA VAL A 32 8.82 8.10 -4.66
C VAL A 32 8.61 6.76 -5.37
N PHE A 33 7.38 6.29 -5.51
CA PHE A 33 7.09 4.96 -6.06
C PHE A 33 7.39 4.84 -7.55
N THR A 34 7.35 5.94 -8.30
CA THR A 34 7.75 5.97 -9.72
C THR A 34 9.25 6.16 -9.93
N SER A 35 10.02 6.41 -8.87
CA SER A 35 11.45 6.68 -9.00
C SER A 35 12.24 5.38 -9.20
N ALA A 36 13.23 5.41 -10.10
CA ALA A 36 14.08 4.25 -10.37
C ALA A 36 14.89 3.79 -9.16
N TRP A 37 15.23 4.70 -8.24
CA TRP A 37 15.99 4.37 -7.04
C TRP A 37 15.14 3.65 -5.97
N PHE A 38 13.81 3.72 -6.04
CA PHE A 38 12.95 3.08 -5.06
C PHE A 38 13.01 1.55 -5.14
N SER A 39 13.07 1.00 -6.36
CA SER A 39 13.27 -0.45 -6.56
C SER A 39 14.63 -0.94 -6.07
N GLU A 40 15.62 -0.06 -5.92
CA GLU A 40 16.94 -0.39 -5.35
C GLU A 40 16.94 -0.39 -3.81
N CYS A 41 15.90 0.14 -3.16
CA CYS A 41 15.76 0.06 -1.72
C CYS A 41 15.53 -1.39 -1.27
N ARG A 42 15.84 -1.69 0.00
CA ARG A 42 15.51 -2.99 0.59
C ARG A 42 14.01 -3.20 0.55
N LEU A 43 13.56 -4.44 0.32
CA LEU A 43 12.13 -4.76 0.26
C LEU A 43 11.39 -4.36 1.55
N GLU A 44 12.04 -4.45 2.71
CA GLU A 44 11.48 -3.97 3.99
C GLU A 44 11.25 -2.45 4.01
N ASP A 45 12.21 -1.68 3.49
CA ASP A 45 12.12 -0.22 3.41
C ASP A 45 11.01 0.19 2.42
N GLN A 46 10.93 -0.50 1.27
CA GLN A 46 9.85 -0.30 0.29
C GLN A 46 8.48 -0.61 0.89
N ARG A 47 8.35 -1.76 1.56
CA ARG A 47 7.14 -2.19 2.27
C ARG A 47 6.70 -1.15 3.29
N GLN A 48 7.62 -0.65 4.11
CA GLN A 48 7.33 0.37 5.12
C GLN A 48 6.77 1.64 4.47
N ALA A 49 7.36 2.11 3.37
CA ALA A 49 6.91 3.29 2.65
C ALA A 49 5.50 3.11 2.06
N LEU A 50 5.25 1.97 1.39
CA LEU A 50 3.94 1.63 0.83
C LEU A 50 2.87 1.55 1.92
N ARG A 51 3.20 0.90 3.05
CA ARG A 51 2.32 0.78 4.22
C ARG A 51 1.89 2.14 4.77
N LEU A 52 2.79 3.12 4.81
CA LEU A 52 2.48 4.47 5.31
C LEU A 52 1.44 5.19 4.44
N MET A 53 1.46 4.98 3.13
CA MET A 53 0.45 5.52 2.22
C MET A 53 -0.88 4.76 2.36
N VAL A 54 -0.84 3.42 2.22
CA VAL A 54 -2.04 2.58 2.14
C VAL A 54 -2.88 2.64 3.42
N PHE A 55 -2.24 2.73 4.59
CA PHE A 55 -2.92 2.83 5.88
C PHE A 55 -2.92 4.26 6.43
N ALA A 56 -2.79 5.27 5.57
CA ALA A 56 -2.91 6.66 5.98
C ALA A 56 -4.28 6.90 6.65
N LYS A 57 -4.26 7.61 7.78
CA LYS A 57 -5.46 7.92 8.57
C LYS A 57 -5.96 9.32 8.24
N GLY A 58 -7.27 9.53 8.40
CA GLY A 58 -7.90 10.84 8.22
C GLY A 58 -8.02 11.27 6.76
N LEU A 59 -7.97 10.31 5.83
CA LEU A 59 -8.20 10.59 4.41
C LEU A 59 -9.61 11.15 4.20
N PRO A 60 -9.76 12.10 3.26
CA PRO A 60 -11.09 12.59 2.90
C PRO A 60 -11.94 11.45 2.30
N PRO A 61 -13.27 11.44 2.51
CA PRO A 61 -14.15 10.40 1.96
C PRO A 61 -14.11 10.27 0.44
N LYS A 62 -13.79 11.37 -0.25
CA LYS A 62 -13.62 11.41 -1.70
C LYS A 62 -12.14 11.61 -2.01
N HIS A 63 -11.53 10.61 -2.64
CA HIS A 63 -10.15 10.70 -3.11
C HIS A 63 -10.04 11.71 -4.27
N SER A 64 -9.02 12.55 -4.22
CA SER A 64 -8.63 13.42 -5.34
C SER A 64 -7.94 12.60 -6.43
N GLU A 65 -7.80 13.16 -7.64
CA GLU A 65 -7.08 12.47 -8.72
C GLU A 65 -5.61 12.21 -8.35
N VAL A 66 -4.97 13.14 -7.62
CA VAL A 66 -3.59 13.00 -7.15
C VAL A 66 -3.45 11.80 -6.21
N MET A 67 -4.43 11.59 -5.31
CA MET A 67 -4.44 10.40 -4.46
C MET A 67 -4.56 9.13 -5.30
N LEU A 68 -5.49 9.11 -6.27
CA LEU A 68 -5.67 7.95 -7.16
C LEU A 68 -4.39 7.65 -7.96
N GLU A 69 -3.69 8.66 -8.46
CA GLU A 69 -2.40 8.48 -9.15
C GLU A 69 -1.35 7.81 -8.25
N ALA A 70 -1.25 8.20 -6.99
CA ALA A 70 -0.32 7.59 -6.05
C ALA A 70 -0.70 6.13 -5.72
N TYR A 71 -2.00 5.82 -5.62
CA TYR A 71 -2.45 4.43 -5.51
C TYR A 71 -2.09 3.63 -6.76
N ARG A 72 -2.24 4.20 -7.97
CA ARG A 72 -1.82 3.54 -9.23
C ARG A 72 -0.32 3.28 -9.24
N SER A 73 0.51 4.22 -8.81
CA SER A 73 1.97 4.02 -8.78
C SER A 73 2.42 3.00 -7.74
N ALA A 74 1.65 2.81 -6.65
CA ALA A 74 1.93 1.79 -5.64
C ALA A 74 1.61 0.35 -6.09
N VAL A 75 0.76 0.15 -7.11
CA VAL A 75 0.35 -1.19 -7.57
C VAL A 75 1.55 -2.02 -8.03
N GLN A 76 2.44 -1.44 -8.85
CA GLN A 76 3.57 -2.19 -9.41
C GLN A 76 4.56 -2.64 -8.31
N PRO A 77 5.06 -1.76 -7.41
CA PRO A 77 5.93 -2.19 -6.33
C PRO A 77 5.29 -3.21 -5.37
N LEU A 78 3.98 -3.07 -5.08
CA LEU A 78 3.27 -4.05 -4.24
C LEU A 78 3.13 -5.41 -4.93
N THR A 79 2.88 -5.42 -6.24
CA THR A 79 2.82 -6.66 -7.03
C THR A 79 4.16 -7.38 -6.99
N GLU A 80 5.27 -6.63 -7.11
CA GLU A 80 6.62 -7.18 -6.98
C GLU A 80 6.87 -7.75 -5.57
N LEU A 81 6.52 -7.01 -4.51
CA LEU A 81 6.64 -7.50 -3.13
C LEU A 81 5.87 -8.80 -2.89
N VAL A 82 4.62 -8.85 -3.35
CA VAL A 82 3.77 -10.04 -3.27
C VAL A 82 4.41 -11.22 -4.02
N SER A 83 4.97 -10.97 -5.21
CA SER A 83 5.59 -12.01 -6.02
C SER A 83 6.88 -12.59 -5.41
N VAL A 84 7.64 -11.76 -4.66
CA VAL A 84 8.95 -12.14 -4.11
C VAL A 84 8.84 -12.74 -2.71
N GLN A 85 8.04 -12.14 -1.83
CA GLN A 85 7.97 -12.55 -0.42
C GLN A 85 6.74 -13.36 -0.07
N SER A 86 5.66 -13.25 -0.84
CA SER A 86 4.38 -13.93 -0.58
C SER A 86 3.86 -13.72 0.86
N GLU A 87 4.17 -12.57 1.47
CA GLU A 87 3.70 -12.23 2.82
C GLU A 87 2.25 -11.74 2.77
N PRO A 88 1.35 -12.30 3.59
CA PRO A 88 -0.07 -11.93 3.56
C PRO A 88 -0.32 -10.43 3.77
N ALA A 89 0.49 -9.74 4.57
CA ALA A 89 0.37 -8.29 4.75
C ALA A 89 0.57 -7.50 3.44
N ASP A 90 1.36 -8.02 2.50
CA ASP A 90 1.57 -7.37 1.20
C ASP A 90 0.35 -7.55 0.28
N TYR A 91 -0.33 -8.71 0.35
CA TYR A 91 -1.61 -8.93 -0.32
C TYR A 91 -2.70 -8.00 0.21
N GLU A 92 -2.74 -7.76 1.53
CA GLU A 92 -3.67 -6.80 2.11
C GLU A 92 -3.45 -5.39 1.53
N MET A 93 -2.21 -4.93 1.47
CA MET A 93 -1.90 -3.62 0.91
C MET A 93 -2.24 -3.52 -0.58
N LEU A 94 -1.88 -4.53 -1.36
CA LEU A 94 -2.19 -4.57 -2.80
C LEU A 94 -3.71 -4.56 -3.04
N GLY A 95 -4.46 -5.37 -2.29
CA GLY A 95 -5.92 -5.42 -2.41
C GLY A 95 -6.55 -4.08 -2.07
N ILE A 96 -6.10 -3.37 -1.03
CA ILE A 96 -6.60 -2.02 -0.70
C ILE A 96 -6.36 -1.04 -1.86
N CYS A 97 -5.19 -1.07 -2.49
CA CYS A 97 -4.94 -0.24 -3.68
C CYS A 97 -5.96 -0.53 -4.78
N HIS A 98 -6.25 -1.80 -5.06
CA HIS A 98 -7.27 -2.17 -6.05
C HIS A 98 -8.68 -1.70 -5.67
N VAL A 99 -9.07 -1.75 -4.38
CA VAL A 99 -10.36 -1.21 -3.92
C VAL A 99 -10.45 0.29 -4.17
N VAL A 100 -9.42 1.04 -3.78
CA VAL A 100 -9.40 2.50 -3.95
C VAL A 100 -9.47 2.89 -5.42
N LEU A 101 -8.86 2.10 -6.30
CA LEU A 101 -8.90 2.29 -7.75
C LEU A 101 -10.19 1.78 -8.42
N GLY A 102 -11.12 1.19 -7.67
CA GLY A 102 -12.38 0.64 -8.18
C GLY A 102 -12.26 -0.74 -8.85
N ASN A 103 -11.11 -1.39 -8.75
CA ASN A 103 -10.84 -2.71 -9.32
C ASN A 103 -11.29 -3.84 -8.37
N LEU A 104 -12.59 -3.90 -8.08
CA LEU A 104 -13.15 -4.74 -7.01
C LEU A 104 -12.94 -6.25 -7.25
N GLU A 105 -13.08 -6.72 -8.49
CA GLU A 105 -12.85 -8.14 -8.83
C GLU A 105 -11.40 -8.57 -8.55
N SER A 106 -10.43 -7.72 -8.93
CA SER A 106 -9.03 -7.97 -8.63
C SER A 106 -8.77 -7.93 -7.12
N ALA A 107 -9.39 -6.98 -6.41
CA ALA A 107 -9.26 -6.87 -4.96
C ALA A 107 -9.78 -8.12 -4.23
N ASP A 108 -10.95 -8.65 -4.61
CA ASP A 108 -11.51 -9.87 -4.02
C ASP A 108 -10.55 -11.05 -4.20
N ARG A 109 -10.03 -11.24 -5.42
CA ARG A 109 -9.06 -12.30 -5.70
C ARG A 109 -7.79 -12.15 -4.86
N ILE A 110 -7.21 -10.95 -4.82
CA ILE A 110 -5.99 -10.66 -4.06
C ILE A 110 -6.19 -10.92 -2.56
N PHE A 111 -7.31 -10.49 -1.98
CA PHE A 111 -7.61 -10.75 -0.58
C PHE A 111 -7.83 -12.24 -0.28
N ARG A 112 -8.47 -12.99 -1.19
CA ARG A 112 -8.63 -14.44 -1.05
C ARG A 112 -7.30 -15.18 -1.11
N ASP A 113 -6.41 -14.78 -2.00
CA ASP A 113 -5.06 -15.36 -2.11
C ASP A 113 -4.26 -15.12 -0.83
N GLY A 114 -4.27 -13.87 -0.31
CA GLY A 114 -3.65 -13.53 0.98
C GLY A 114 -4.27 -14.28 2.17
N LEU A 115 -5.60 -14.38 2.23
CA LEU A 115 -6.32 -15.12 3.26
C LEU A 115 -5.96 -16.61 3.27
N LYS A 116 -5.80 -17.22 2.09
CA LYS A 116 -5.41 -18.63 1.98
C LYS A 116 -4.04 -18.86 2.62
N ILE A 117 -3.05 -18.04 2.28
CA ILE A 117 -1.68 -18.14 2.82
C ILE A 117 -1.70 -17.91 4.34
N GLU A 118 -2.38 -16.85 4.80
CA GLU A 118 -2.43 -16.54 6.23
C GLU A 118 -3.17 -17.62 7.03
N ARG A 119 -4.23 -18.22 6.48
CA ARG A 119 -4.92 -19.35 7.13
C ARG A 119 -4.05 -20.60 7.22
N GLU A 120 -3.27 -20.90 6.19
CA GLU A 120 -2.33 -22.03 6.23
C GLU A 120 -1.25 -21.81 7.28
N ARG A 121 -0.81 -20.55 7.49
CA ARG A 121 0.19 -20.16 8.50
C ARG A 121 -0.38 -20.12 9.91
N ASN A 122 -1.50 -19.41 10.10
CA ASN A 122 -2.18 -19.24 11.38
C ASN A 122 -3.68 -18.94 11.15
N PRO A 123 -4.56 -19.96 11.23
CA PRO A 123 -6.00 -19.80 11.01
C PRO A 123 -6.71 -18.82 11.97
N SER A 124 -6.11 -18.52 13.12
CA SER A 124 -6.68 -17.67 14.18
C SER A 124 -6.04 -16.28 14.24
N SER A 125 -5.31 -15.87 13.20
CA SER A 125 -4.69 -14.54 13.19
C SER A 125 -5.71 -13.42 12.94
N ASP A 126 -5.42 -12.25 13.52
CA ASP A 126 -6.24 -11.04 13.29
C ASP A 126 -6.29 -10.66 11.80
N LEU A 127 -5.21 -10.95 11.06
CA LEU A 127 -5.13 -10.67 9.62
C LEU A 127 -6.12 -11.52 8.81
N CYS A 128 -6.40 -12.78 9.22
CA CYS A 128 -7.49 -13.54 8.63
C CYS A 128 -8.84 -12.84 8.80
N GLY A 129 -9.10 -12.28 9.99
CA GLY A 129 -10.31 -11.51 10.28
C GLY A 129 -10.43 -10.27 9.41
N GLU A 130 -9.34 -9.53 9.28
CA GLU A 130 -9.24 -8.34 8.43
C GLU A 130 -9.50 -8.67 6.95
N PHE A 131 -8.93 -9.74 6.41
CA PHE A 131 -9.23 -10.19 5.05
C PHE A 131 -10.70 -10.56 4.85
N MET A 132 -11.29 -11.33 5.76
CA MET A 132 -12.70 -11.71 5.66
C MET A 132 -13.62 -10.49 5.69
N LYS A 133 -13.31 -9.52 6.56
CA LYS A 133 -14.04 -8.25 6.63
C LYS A 133 -13.93 -7.48 5.30
N ARG A 134 -12.73 -7.33 4.75
CA ARG A 134 -12.52 -6.64 3.48
C ARG A 134 -13.28 -7.31 2.34
N ILE A 135 -13.19 -8.63 2.21
CA ILE A 135 -13.93 -9.41 1.20
C ILE A 135 -15.44 -9.18 1.33
N SER A 136 -15.98 -9.12 2.56
CA SER A 136 -17.42 -8.90 2.77
C SER A 136 -17.92 -7.49 2.41
N LEU A 137 -17.01 -6.53 2.27
CA LEU A 137 -17.32 -5.12 1.97
C LEU A 137 -17.13 -4.78 0.48
N LEU A 138 -16.63 -5.71 -0.34
CA LEU A 138 -16.54 -5.61 -1.80
C LEU A 138 -17.89 -5.90 -2.45
#